data_AF-R7BGF1-F1
#
_entry.id   AF-R7BGF1-F1
#
_cell.length_a   1.000
_cell.length_b   1.000
_cell.length_c   1.000
_cell.angle_alpha   90.00
_cell.angle_beta   90.00
_cell.angle_gamma   90.00
#
_symmetry.space_group_name_H-M   'P 1'
#
loop_
_entity.id
_entity.type
_entity.pdbx_description
1 polymer ?
#
loop_
_entity_poly.entity_id
_entity_poly.type
_entity_poly.pdbx_seq_one_letter_code
_entity_poly.pdbx_strand_id
1 'polypeptide(L)'
;MLEINKQNMKCSRQGQRVTIYETDDDGNIIYEGYTDSEGNFTPYLDSKGNKIPRIKEEYIGYSLPVAFKANIAFSGGEAQAEEYGFNVADFDAVMLTERNELPLSKGDVIWLDSEIGYKDEDKVHVDEITADFIVVGVKPSLTSTKYMLKAQVK
;
A
#
# COMPACT_ATOMS: atom_id res chain seq x y z
N MET A 1 -1.68 -0.84 26.21
CA MET A 1 -0.58 -1.55 25.51
C MET A 1 0.73 -1.01 26.05
N LEU A 2 1.76 -1.83 26.22
CA LEU A 2 3.06 -1.34 26.66
C LEU A 2 3.79 -0.72 25.46
N GLU A 3 4.15 0.56 25.54
CA GLU A 3 4.88 1.29 24.50
C GLU A 3 6.21 0.61 24.12
N ILE A 4 6.87 -0.03 25.09
CA ILE A 4 8.17 -0.69 24.92
C ILE A 4 8.14 -1.86 23.92
N ASN A 5 6.96 -2.43 23.66
CA ASN A 5 6.82 -3.59 22.78
C ASN A 5 6.33 -3.21 21.37
N LYS A 6 6.08 -1.92 21.10
CA LYS A 6 5.67 -1.46 19.77
C LYS A 6 6.84 -1.53 18.78
N GLN A 7 6.60 -2.16 17.63
CA GLN A 7 7.54 -2.21 16.50
C GLN A 7 7.27 -1.07 15.53
N ASN A 8 8.33 -0.53 14.90
CA ASN A 8 8.18 0.42 13.80
C ASN A 8 7.79 -0.35 12.55
N MET A 9 6.72 0.09 11.89
CA MET A 9 6.19 -0.55 10.68
C MET A 9 5.78 0.53 9.67
N LYS A 10 5.54 0.12 8.44
CA LYS A 10 4.90 0.94 7.42
C LYS A 10 3.71 0.20 6.85
N CYS A 11 2.62 0.90 6.57
CA CYS A 11 1.45 0.32 5.94
C CYS A 11 1.04 1.10 4.71
N SER A 12 0.39 0.41 3.77
CA SER A 12 -0.28 1.07 2.65
C SER A 12 -1.70 0.55 2.49
N ARG A 13 -2.60 1.49 2.15
CA ARG A 13 -4.03 1.21 1.98
C ARG A 13 -4.33 0.92 0.53
N GLN A 14 -5.02 -0.19 0.28
CA GLN A 14 -5.54 -0.48 -1.06
C GLN A 14 -6.66 0.51 -1.43
N GLY A 15 -7.08 0.48 -2.70
CA GLY A 15 -8.22 1.28 -3.16
C GLY A 15 -7.83 2.67 -3.68
N GLN A 16 -6.54 2.96 -3.83
CA GLN A 16 -6.11 4.22 -4.43
C GLN A 16 -6.10 4.11 -5.95
N ARG A 17 -6.65 5.13 -6.63
CA ARG A 17 -6.51 5.21 -8.08
C ARG A 17 -5.06 5.55 -8.41
N VAL A 18 -4.44 4.68 -9.18
CA VAL A 18 -3.09 4.83 -9.68
C VAL A 18 -3.16 5.04 -11.18
N THR A 19 -2.53 6.11 -11.66
CA THR A 19 -2.40 6.43 -13.08
C THR A 19 -0.93 6.26 -13.46
N ILE A 20 -0.65 5.43 -14.47
CA ILE A 20 0.66 5.27 -15.09
C ILE A 20 0.65 6.09 -16.38
N TYR A 21 1.65 6.96 -16.53
CA TYR A 21 1.84 7.74 -17.74
C TYR A 21 2.72 6.98 -18.75
N GLU A 22 2.51 7.27 -20.03
CA GLU A 22 3.39 6.77 -21.09
C GLU A 22 4.74 7.50 -21.00
N THR A 23 5.83 6.76 -21.11
CA THR A 23 7.20 7.29 -21.09
C THR A 23 7.94 6.92 -22.37
N ASP A 24 8.88 7.77 -22.78
CA ASP A 24 9.81 7.47 -23.87
C ASP A 24 10.94 6.53 -23.42
N ASP A 25 11.86 6.19 -24.34
CA ASP A 25 12.99 5.29 -24.09
C ASP A 25 13.98 5.84 -23.04
N ASP A 26 13.95 7.15 -22.78
CA ASP A 26 14.76 7.83 -21.78
C ASP A 26 14.01 7.99 -20.42
N GLY A 27 12.78 7.47 -20.31
CA GLY A 27 11.96 7.54 -19.10
C GLY A 27 11.19 8.85 -18.90
N ASN A 28 11.21 9.76 -19.89
CA ASN A 28 10.46 11.02 -19.78
C ASN A 28 8.99 10.81 -20.13
N ILE A 29 8.09 11.50 -19.42
CA ILE A 29 6.64 11.44 -19.68
C ILE A 29 6.33 12.00 -21.08
N ILE A 30 5.59 11.23 -21.86
CA ILE A 30 5.03 11.63 -23.15
C ILE A 30 3.76 12.45 -22.90
N TYR A 31 3.66 13.61 -23.55
CA TYR A 31 2.51 14.51 -23.45
C TYR A 31 1.65 14.48 -24.70
N GLU A 32 0.36 14.76 -24.56
CA GLU A 32 -0.53 15.00 -25.69
C GLU A 32 -0.19 16.32 -26.38
N GLY A 33 -0.28 16.35 -27.71
CA GLY A 33 0.05 17.52 -28.51
C GLY A 33 -0.03 17.24 -30.01
N TYR A 34 0.53 18.15 -30.78
CA TYR A 34 0.70 17.98 -32.22
C TYR A 34 2.12 18.34 -32.64
N THR A 35 2.56 17.75 -33.74
CA THR A 35 3.81 18.11 -34.41
C THR A 35 3.46 18.93 -35.64
N ASP A 36 4.09 20.09 -35.80
CA ASP A 36 3.90 20.93 -36.98
C ASP A 36 4.61 20.36 -38.22
N SER A 37 4.45 21.04 -39.35
CA SER A 37 5.10 20.65 -40.61
C SER A 37 6.64 20.80 -40.59
N GLU A 38 7.19 21.52 -39.61
CA GLU A 38 8.63 21.72 -39.43
C GLU A 38 9.25 20.69 -38.47
N GLY A 39 8.43 19.84 -37.86
CA GLY A 39 8.85 18.80 -36.93
C GLY A 39 8.89 19.23 -35.46
N ASN A 40 8.43 20.44 -35.12
CA ASN A 40 8.40 20.90 -33.74
C ASN A 40 7.15 20.39 -33.02
N PHE A 41 7.34 19.78 -31.85
CA PHE A 41 6.25 19.31 -31.01
C PHE A 41 5.72 20.43 -30.09
N THR A 42 4.40 20.63 -30.09
CA THR A 42 3.70 21.56 -29.19
C THR A 42 2.69 20.78 -28.32
N PRO A 43 2.85 20.76 -26.98
CA PRO A 43 1.93 20.06 -26.09
C PRO A 43 0.60 20.81 -25.93
N TYR A 44 -0.50 20.07 -25.79
CA TYR A 44 -1.77 20.62 -25.32
C TYR A 44 -1.69 20.98 -23.84
N LEU A 45 -2.37 22.07 -23.47
CA LEU A 45 -2.44 22.56 -22.10
C LEU A 45 -3.85 22.41 -21.54
N ASP A 46 -3.93 22.08 -20.25
CA ASP A 46 -5.19 22.09 -19.49
C ASP A 46 -5.68 23.53 -19.22
N SER A 47 -6.85 23.66 -18.58
CA SER A 47 -7.44 24.96 -18.24
C SER A 47 -6.60 25.81 -17.26
N LYS A 48 -5.56 25.23 -16.65
CA LYS A 48 -4.61 25.88 -15.74
C LYS A 48 -3.25 26.13 -16.40
N GLY A 49 -3.08 25.77 -17.67
CA GLY A 49 -1.82 25.93 -18.41
C GLY A 49 -0.80 24.80 -18.21
N ASN A 50 -1.19 23.66 -17.62
CA ASN A 50 -0.29 22.51 -17.44
C ASN A 50 -0.34 21.60 -18.67
N LYS A 51 0.79 20.99 -19.04
CA LYS A 51 0.84 19.96 -20.10
C LYS A 51 -0.01 18.75 -19.73
N ILE A 52 -0.71 18.18 -20.70
CA ILE A 52 -1.56 17.00 -20.50
C ILE A 52 -0.73 15.72 -20.78
N PRO A 53 -0.41 14.89 -19.79
CA PRO A 53 0.36 13.66 -20.00
C PRO A 53 -0.51 12.56 -20.64
N ARG A 54 0.10 11.71 -21.47
CA ARG A 54 -0.54 10.50 -22.00
C ARG A 54 -0.68 9.46 -20.91
N ILE A 55 -1.88 8.90 -20.77
CA ILE A 55 -2.15 7.85 -19.80
C ILE A 55 -1.93 6.51 -20.49
N LYS A 56 -1.00 5.71 -19.95
CA LYS A 56 -0.74 4.34 -20.39
C LYS A 56 -1.72 3.37 -19.75
N GLU A 57 -1.94 3.50 -18.45
CA GLU A 57 -2.79 2.59 -17.68
C GLU A 57 -3.37 3.28 -16.45
N GLU A 58 -4.59 2.90 -16.05
CA GLU A 58 -5.15 3.22 -14.75
C GLU A 58 -5.59 1.94 -14.05
N TYR A 59 -5.22 1.79 -12.78
CA TYR A 59 -5.66 0.68 -11.96
C TYR A 59 -5.89 1.11 -10.51
N ILE A 60 -6.50 0.22 -9.73
CA ILE A 60 -6.70 0.41 -8.30
C ILE A 60 -5.51 -0.22 -7.59
N GLY A 61 -4.61 0.61 -7.09
CA GLY A 61 -3.42 0.22 -6.35
C GLY A 61 -3.46 0.65 -4.89
N TYR A 62 -2.28 0.95 -4.37
CA TYR A 62 -2.03 1.22 -2.96
C TYR A 62 -1.64 2.68 -2.73
N SER A 63 -1.90 3.19 -1.53
CA SER A 63 -1.47 4.53 -1.13
C SER A 63 0.04 4.64 -0.99
N LEU A 64 0.54 5.87 -0.84
CA LEU A 64 1.90 6.03 -0.34
C LEU A 64 2.02 5.42 1.07
N PRO A 65 3.12 4.73 1.40
CA PRO A 65 3.25 4.09 2.70
C PRO A 65 3.33 5.09 3.85
N VAL A 66 2.66 4.77 4.94
CA VAL A 66 2.61 5.58 6.16
C VAL A 66 3.30 4.81 7.28
N ALA A 67 4.25 5.45 7.95
CA ALA A 67 4.93 4.89 9.11
C ALA A 67 4.04 4.92 10.35
N PHE A 68 4.06 3.85 11.13
CA PHE A 68 3.31 3.74 12.38
C PHE A 68 4.02 2.82 13.38
N LYS A 69 3.51 2.77 14.61
CA LYS A 69 4.00 1.87 15.66
C LYS A 69 2.87 1.04 16.23
N ALA A 70 3.03 -0.27 16.29
CA ALA A 70 2.03 -1.15 16.90
C ALA A 70 2.66 -2.38 17.54
N ASN A 71 1.90 -3.06 18.41
CA ASN A 71 2.31 -4.34 18.95
C ASN A 71 1.98 -5.42 17.92
N ILE A 72 2.94 -6.26 17.58
CA ILE A 72 2.74 -7.42 16.71
C ILE A 72 3.22 -8.68 17.42
N ALA A 73 2.43 -9.74 17.33
CA ALA A 73 2.77 -11.06 17.82
C ALA A 73 2.61 -12.06 16.68
N PHE A 74 3.69 -12.77 16.35
CA PHE A 74 3.64 -13.92 15.47
C PHE A 74 2.89 -15.03 16.20
N SER A 75 1.79 -15.50 15.63
CA SER A 75 0.92 -16.47 16.32
C SER A 75 1.61 -17.83 16.35
N GLY A 76 2.26 -18.14 17.47
CA GLY A 76 2.63 -19.51 17.82
C GLY A 76 1.60 -20.10 18.79
N GLY A 77 0.56 -20.79 18.30
CA GLY A 77 -0.25 -21.67 19.14
C GLY A 77 -1.75 -21.70 18.85
N GLU A 78 -2.29 -22.92 18.82
CA GLU A 78 -3.68 -23.33 18.53
C GLU A 78 -4.75 -22.60 19.38
N ALA A 79 -4.38 -22.04 20.53
CA ALA A 79 -5.29 -21.45 21.52
C ALA A 79 -6.00 -20.16 21.08
N GLN A 80 -5.57 -19.47 20.02
CA GLN A 80 -6.18 -18.20 19.59
C GLN A 80 -7.21 -18.30 18.45
N ALA A 81 -7.36 -19.45 17.77
CA ALA A 81 -8.40 -19.60 16.74
C ALA A 81 -9.81 -19.73 17.30
N GLU A 82 -9.95 -20.45 18.40
CA GLU A 82 -11.25 -20.92 18.88
C GLU A 82 -12.13 -19.77 19.40
N GLU A 83 -11.51 -18.69 19.92
CA GLU A 83 -12.22 -17.54 20.49
C GLU A 83 -12.83 -16.60 19.41
N TYR A 84 -12.42 -16.72 18.14
CA TYR A 84 -12.69 -15.66 17.15
C TYR A 84 -13.27 -16.13 15.81
N GLY A 85 -13.58 -17.42 15.62
CA GLY A 85 -14.22 -17.91 14.39
C GLY A 85 -13.36 -17.76 13.12
N PHE A 86 -12.04 -17.68 13.28
CA PHE A 86 -11.04 -17.77 12.22
C PHE A 86 -10.22 -19.04 12.47
N ASN A 87 -9.89 -19.80 11.43
CA ASN A 87 -8.99 -20.93 11.60
C ASN A 87 -7.56 -20.38 11.83
N VAL A 88 -6.76 -20.99 12.72
CA VAL A 88 -5.36 -20.54 12.95
C VAL A 88 -4.57 -20.58 11.63
N ALA A 89 -4.97 -21.46 10.71
CA ALA A 89 -4.37 -21.58 9.39
C ALA A 89 -4.47 -20.31 8.53
N ASP A 90 -5.40 -19.40 8.83
CA ASP A 90 -5.74 -18.27 7.96
C ASP A 90 -4.89 -17.02 8.19
N PHE A 91 -4.08 -16.98 9.25
CA PHE A 91 -3.20 -15.84 9.57
C PHE A 91 -1.93 -16.29 10.29
N ASP A 92 -0.85 -15.55 10.13
CA ASP A 92 0.49 -15.89 10.66
C ASP A 92 0.93 -14.93 11.78
N ALA A 93 0.28 -13.76 11.88
CA ALA A 93 0.53 -12.78 12.93
C ALA A 93 -0.73 -12.00 13.33
N VAL A 94 -0.70 -11.44 14.53
CA VAL A 94 -1.73 -10.58 15.09
C VAL A 94 -1.10 -9.25 15.49
N MET A 95 -1.64 -8.16 14.96
CA MET A 95 -1.25 -6.80 15.32
C MET A 95 -2.35 -6.13 16.14
N LEU A 96 -1.95 -5.36 17.15
CA LEU A 96 -2.84 -4.65 18.06
C LEU A 96 -2.49 -3.16 18.10
N THR A 97 -3.49 -2.32 17.91
CA THR A 97 -3.40 -0.85 17.99
C THR A 97 -4.46 -0.32 18.95
N GLU A 98 -4.37 0.95 19.30
CA GLU A 98 -5.49 1.64 19.93
C GLU A 98 -6.67 1.74 18.96
N ARG A 99 -7.87 1.87 19.51
CA ARG A 99 -9.08 1.96 18.68
C ARG A 99 -9.01 3.19 17.79
N ASN A 100 -9.32 3.01 16.50
CA ASN A 100 -9.31 4.05 15.46
C ASN A 100 -7.93 4.70 15.20
N GLU A 101 -6.84 4.13 15.71
CA GLU A 101 -5.48 4.65 15.48
C GLU A 101 -5.08 4.54 14.01
N LEU A 102 -5.40 3.42 13.36
CA LEU A 102 -5.07 3.16 11.96
C LEU A 102 -6.33 2.86 11.13
N PRO A 103 -6.56 3.58 10.01
CA PRO A 103 -7.66 3.31 9.10
C PRO A 103 -7.34 2.14 8.15
N LEU A 104 -6.90 1.02 8.71
CA LEU A 104 -6.55 -0.20 7.95
C LEU A 104 -7.78 -1.10 7.77
N SER A 105 -7.85 -1.72 6.60
CA SER A 105 -8.91 -2.59 6.12
C SER A 105 -8.35 -3.88 5.53
N LYS A 106 -9.23 -4.88 5.32
CA LYS A 106 -8.82 -6.16 4.72
C LYS A 106 -8.27 -5.94 3.32
N GLY A 107 -7.04 -6.38 3.05
CA GLY A 107 -6.32 -6.22 1.78
C GLY A 107 -5.21 -5.17 1.85
N ASP A 108 -5.16 -4.34 2.90
CA ASP A 108 -4.04 -3.44 3.12
C ASP A 108 -2.76 -4.21 3.46
N VAL A 109 -1.61 -3.62 3.15
CA VAL A 109 -0.30 -4.29 3.26
C VAL A 109 0.60 -3.61 4.28
N ILE A 110 1.50 -4.38 4.89
CA ILE A 110 2.38 -3.95 5.98
C ILE A 110 3.81 -4.45 5.74
N TRP A 111 4.77 -3.53 5.90
CA TRP A 111 6.20 -3.80 5.99
C TRP A 111 6.63 -3.68 7.44
N LEU A 112 7.22 -4.76 7.96
CA LEU A 112 7.83 -4.81 9.28
C LEU A 112 9.35 -4.75 9.16
N ASP A 113 9.93 -5.70 8.42
CA ASP A 113 11.38 -5.86 8.28
C ASP A 113 11.85 -5.56 6.86
N SER A 114 10.97 -5.68 5.87
CA SER A 114 11.33 -5.46 4.48
C SER A 114 11.33 -3.99 4.08
N GLU A 115 12.17 -3.68 3.10
CA GLU A 115 12.13 -2.38 2.42
C GLU A 115 10.89 -2.28 1.52
N ILE A 116 10.40 -1.05 1.35
CA ILE A 116 9.29 -0.79 0.45
C ILE A 116 9.82 -0.88 -0.99
N GLY A 117 9.24 -1.77 -1.78
CA GLY A 117 9.38 -1.80 -3.22
C GLY A 117 8.40 -0.86 -3.90
N TYR A 118 8.82 -0.38 -5.06
CA TYR A 118 8.03 0.46 -5.94
C TYR A 118 8.15 -0.10 -7.36
N LYS A 119 7.06 0.02 -8.13
CA LYS A 119 6.99 -0.42 -9.53
C LYS A 119 7.63 0.61 -10.48
N ASP A 120 7.87 1.82 -9.98
CA ASP A 120 8.42 2.97 -10.68
C ASP A 120 9.62 3.57 -9.93
N GLU A 121 10.48 4.29 -10.65
CA GLU A 121 11.66 4.95 -10.08
C GLU A 121 11.30 6.17 -9.21
N ASP A 122 10.19 6.83 -9.52
CA ASP A 122 9.67 8.00 -8.79
C ASP A 122 9.06 7.65 -7.42
N LYS A 123 8.93 6.34 -7.12
CA LYS A 123 8.41 5.79 -5.86
C LYS A 123 6.98 6.23 -5.55
N VAL A 124 6.15 6.32 -6.58
CA VAL A 124 4.73 6.70 -6.49
C VAL A 124 3.82 5.48 -6.45
N HIS A 125 4.21 4.39 -7.12
CA HIS A 125 3.44 3.16 -7.26
C HIS A 125 4.05 2.07 -6.40
N VAL A 126 3.42 1.81 -5.25
CA VAL A 126 3.87 0.78 -4.31
C VAL A 126 3.79 -0.60 -4.94
N ASP A 127 4.85 -1.39 -4.78
CA ASP A 127 4.86 -2.82 -5.08
C ASP A 127 4.48 -3.63 -3.84
N GLU A 128 3.23 -4.07 -3.82
CA GLU A 128 2.65 -4.84 -2.73
C GLU A 128 3.35 -6.17 -2.47
N ILE A 129 4.04 -6.76 -3.46
CA ILE A 129 4.73 -8.05 -3.32
C ILE A 129 5.90 -7.94 -2.33
N THR A 130 6.45 -6.73 -2.16
CA THR A 130 7.56 -6.49 -1.23
C THR A 130 7.13 -6.46 0.24
N ALA A 131 5.83 -6.32 0.51
CA ALA A 131 5.31 -6.29 1.87
C ALA A 131 5.54 -7.61 2.59
N ASP A 132 5.60 -7.55 3.92
CA ASP A 132 5.75 -8.74 4.76
C ASP A 132 4.40 -9.38 5.04
N PHE A 133 3.34 -8.57 5.14
CA PHE A 133 2.01 -9.03 5.48
C PHE A 133 0.90 -8.35 4.68
N ILE A 134 -0.19 -9.08 4.50
CA ILE A 134 -1.50 -8.56 4.09
C ILE A 134 -2.50 -8.69 5.25
N VAL A 135 -3.32 -7.66 5.45
CA VAL A 135 -4.41 -7.65 6.43
C VAL A 135 -5.53 -8.55 5.92
N VAL A 136 -5.79 -9.66 6.61
CA VAL A 136 -6.87 -10.60 6.26
C VAL A 136 -8.12 -10.43 7.11
N GLY A 137 -8.02 -9.73 8.24
CA GLY A 137 -9.15 -9.41 9.10
C GLY A 137 -8.90 -8.24 10.03
N VAL A 138 -9.99 -7.54 10.36
CA VAL A 138 -10.00 -6.39 11.28
C VAL A 138 -11.09 -6.60 12.31
N LYS A 139 -10.72 -6.55 13.59
CA LYS A 139 -11.64 -6.72 14.72
C LYS A 139 -11.49 -5.55 15.70
N PRO A 140 -12.33 -4.51 15.57
CA PRO A 140 -12.38 -3.46 16.56
C PRO A 140 -12.95 -4.01 17.87
N SER A 141 -12.39 -3.56 18.99
CA SER A 141 -12.85 -3.81 20.35
C SER A 141 -13.13 -2.46 21.03
N LEU A 142 -13.49 -2.47 22.32
CA LEU A 142 -13.86 -1.25 23.03
C LEU A 142 -12.73 -0.20 23.04
N THR A 143 -11.49 -0.64 23.27
CA THR A 143 -10.30 0.24 23.45
C THR A 143 -9.16 -0.04 22.46
N SER A 144 -9.23 -1.13 21.69
CA SER A 144 -8.17 -1.55 20.78
C SER A 144 -8.75 -2.04 19.46
N THR A 145 -7.94 -2.02 18.41
CA THR A 145 -8.23 -2.72 17.15
C THR A 145 -7.23 -3.84 16.96
N LYS A 146 -7.72 -5.05 16.72
CA LYS A 146 -6.92 -6.22 16.38
C LYS A 146 -6.94 -6.43 14.87
N TYR A 147 -5.78 -6.64 14.28
CA TYR A 147 -5.60 -6.95 12.86
C TYR A 147 -4.99 -8.33 12.73
N MET A 148 -5.59 -9.18 11.91
CA MET A 148 -5.05 -10.49 11.57
C MET A 148 -4.28 -10.35 10.27
N LEU A 149 -3.04 -10.84 10.27
CA LEU A 149 -2.06 -10.63 9.22
C LEU A 149 -1.64 -11.99 8.64
N LYS A 150 -1.68 -12.10 7.32
CA LYS A 150 -1.11 -13.25 6.58
C LYS A 150 0.22 -12.84 6.00
N ALA A 151 1.27 -13.63 6.23
CA ALA A 151 2.59 -13.40 5.66
C ALA A 151 2.54 -13.58 4.14
N GLN A 152 3.20 -12.69 3.40
CA GLN A 152 3.39 -12.89 1.97
C GLN A 152 4.60 -13.78 1.71
N VAL A 153 4.40 -14.80 0.89
CA VAL A 153 5.49 -15.61 0.34
C VAL A 153 6.04 -14.86 -0.87
N LYS A 154 7.33 -14.56 -0.83
CA LYS A 154 8.07 -13.83 -1.87
C LYS A 154 8.70 -14.79 -2.86
#